data_AF-A0A1R2BLK0-F1
#
_entry.id   AF-A0A1R2BLK0-F1
#
_cell.length_a   1.000
_cell.length_b   1.000
_cell.length_c   1.000
_cell.angle_alpha   90.00
_cell.angle_beta   90.00
_cell.angle_gamma   90.00
#
_symmetry.space_group_name_H-M   'P 1'
#
loop_
_entity.id
_entity.type
_entity.pdbx_description
1 polymer ?
#
loop_
_entity_poly.entity_id
_entity_poly.type
_entity_poly.pdbx_seq_one_letter_code
_entity_poly.pdbx_strand_id
1 'polypeptide(L)'
;MFESLDLITYVYQYLVPKIEQGHPPKKSKIYTLIEENSLEAILAMEKSLGDIAKEFIGNQNDVVNLYRARAFLAICECDNIKPGQAEKCIEYLVSLKLEERKLNTSAVIEDFISNLNPTIAEASLSSLFEWANIIKNIPATLGKHDSFIPMLSSRLQILIWNKMPTESMNGNIELAETLLKCTAYKDIELTDLIDMVMDHCINFLETTNEVHQLDKAQGSTLQLDLQNITKLLGILKSFEVANKDITSRLSSLVKMFGVNEHKVQNEEIRMNEIRKMNEFTLTEKIFYNHNDSVARTSTCVIGGFASSGIPIAVKIYTVPDRCMLTYYETEVNALKTLSNKKKCFLQYYGVVVNENSLYIITECCERTLYDDMTTRKRDNRPYSGEERLNIIKELLDGFGYMSSKKMYHQDIKPQNIMFTGQGELKIIDFNSVVIDSGDNSEINAKMASKGNKSWMSPEYLKALMINSNQKPVIKHKKSDVFCLGLVFLKLFTFEDLTGKNQENSNEELLKIVDTKIDHEPCKEVILKMLNLDPEKRPSFKKVAIELAARLMNEMSP
;
A
#
# COMPACT_ATOMS: atom_id res chain seq x y z
N MET A 1 -26.30 -35.03 60.32
CA MET A 1 -24.96 -34.45 60.44
C MET A 1 -24.00 -35.40 59.76
N PHE A 2 -23.74 -35.18 58.48
CA PHE A 2 -22.42 -35.53 57.95
C PHE A 2 -21.57 -34.31 58.28
N GLU A 3 -20.55 -34.50 59.11
CA GLU A 3 -19.72 -33.41 59.59
C GLU A 3 -18.90 -32.86 58.40
N SER A 4 -18.75 -31.53 58.36
CA SER A 4 -18.04 -30.76 57.35
C SER A 4 -16.61 -31.23 57.02
N LEU A 5 -16.06 -32.13 57.84
CA LEU A 5 -14.75 -32.76 57.64
C LEU A 5 -14.76 -33.86 56.56
N ASP A 6 -15.87 -34.57 56.36
CA ASP A 6 -15.98 -35.65 55.36
C ASP A 6 -16.07 -35.10 53.92
N LEU A 7 -16.67 -33.92 53.75
CA LEU A 7 -16.84 -33.28 52.44
C LEU A 7 -15.54 -32.59 51.98
N ILE A 8 -14.80 -31.96 52.89
CA ILE A 8 -13.48 -31.40 52.59
C ILE A 8 -12.48 -32.53 52.29
N THR A 9 -12.55 -33.64 53.03
CA THR A 9 -11.74 -34.83 52.76
C THR A 9 -12.10 -35.46 51.42
N TYR A 10 -13.38 -35.52 51.05
CA TYR A 10 -13.82 -35.97 49.71
C TYR A 10 -13.36 -35.03 48.58
N VAL A 11 -13.44 -33.71 48.76
CA VAL A 11 -12.93 -32.74 47.76
C VAL A 11 -11.40 -32.83 47.62
N TYR A 12 -10.66 -32.91 48.73
CA TYR A 12 -9.19 -32.98 48.68
C TYR A 12 -8.63 -34.36 48.32
N GLN A 13 -9.34 -35.47 48.57
CA GLN A 13 -8.89 -36.82 48.20
C GLN A 13 -9.42 -37.28 46.83
N TYR A 14 -10.47 -36.65 46.29
CA TYR A 14 -11.14 -37.11 45.07
C TYR A 14 -11.14 -36.10 43.92
N LEU A 15 -11.18 -34.78 44.19
CA LEU A 15 -11.08 -33.73 43.16
C LEU A 15 -9.63 -33.25 42.96
N VAL A 16 -8.86 -33.03 44.02
CA VAL A 16 -7.45 -32.61 43.90
C VAL A 16 -6.58 -33.66 43.19
N PRO A 17 -6.65 -34.96 43.50
CA PRO A 17 -5.88 -35.97 42.76
C PRO A 17 -6.38 -36.15 41.33
N LYS A 18 -7.65 -35.83 41.01
CA LYS A 18 -8.15 -35.83 39.62
C LYS A 18 -7.77 -34.55 38.86
N ILE A 19 -7.53 -33.44 39.55
CA ILE A 19 -6.92 -32.21 39.01
C ILE A 19 -5.39 -32.37 38.85
N GLU A 20 -4.75 -33.16 39.71
CA GLU A 20 -3.32 -33.52 39.61
C GLU A 20 -3.06 -34.64 38.59
N GLN A 21 -3.97 -35.62 38.45
CA GLN A 21 -3.85 -36.75 37.50
C GLN A 21 -4.51 -36.50 36.14
N GLY A 22 -5.54 -35.64 36.07
CA GLY A 22 -6.04 -35.12 34.81
C GLY A 22 -5.12 -33.98 34.40
N HIS A 23 -4.10 -34.28 33.59
CA HIS A 23 -3.11 -33.30 33.14
C HIS A 23 -3.79 -31.97 32.80
N PRO A 24 -3.65 -30.92 33.64
CA PRO A 24 -4.06 -29.59 33.24
C PRO A 24 -3.34 -29.29 31.92
N PRO A 25 -3.99 -28.61 30.96
CA PRO A 25 -3.33 -28.25 29.72
C PRO A 25 -1.99 -27.58 30.08
N LYS A 26 -0.88 -28.17 29.61
CA LYS A 26 0.48 -27.66 29.84
C LYS A 26 0.48 -26.15 29.56
N LYS A 27 1.33 -25.36 30.24
CA LYS A 27 1.50 -23.91 30.01
C LYS A 27 1.40 -23.55 28.51
N SER A 28 2.04 -24.37 27.66
CA SER A 28 1.96 -24.31 26.19
C SER A 28 0.55 -24.44 25.59
N LYS A 29 -0.32 -25.36 26.04
CA LYS A 29 -1.71 -25.51 25.57
C LYS A 29 -2.62 -24.34 25.96
N ILE A 30 -2.38 -23.69 27.09
CA ILE A 30 -3.12 -22.46 27.46
C ILE A 30 -2.65 -21.30 26.57
N TYR A 31 -1.35 -21.20 26.30
CA TYR A 31 -0.83 -20.26 25.28
C TYR A 31 -1.43 -20.51 23.90
N THR A 32 -1.46 -21.77 23.47
CA THR A 32 -2.09 -22.19 22.21
C THR A 32 -3.58 -21.84 22.21
N LEU A 33 -4.31 -22.02 23.31
CA LEU A 33 -5.74 -21.67 23.39
C LEU A 33 -6.00 -20.15 23.40
N ILE A 34 -5.09 -19.33 23.94
CA ILE A 34 -5.17 -17.86 23.92
C ILE A 34 -4.72 -17.29 22.55
N GLU A 35 -3.78 -17.95 21.87
CA GLU A 35 -3.36 -17.65 20.50
C GLU A 35 -4.40 -18.13 19.47
N GLU A 36 -5.07 -19.26 19.67
CA GLU A 36 -5.97 -19.91 18.71
C GLU A 36 -7.45 -19.55 18.85
N ASN A 37 -7.90 -18.89 19.93
CA ASN A 37 -9.32 -18.57 20.10
C ASN A 37 -9.66 -17.08 20.34
N SER A 38 -10.87 -16.72 19.86
CA SER A 38 -11.59 -15.50 20.15
C SER A 38 -12.03 -15.44 21.63
N LEU A 39 -12.26 -14.22 22.14
CA LEU A 39 -12.87 -13.93 23.44
C LEU A 39 -14.07 -14.85 23.77
N GLU A 40 -14.81 -15.25 22.74
CA GLU A 40 -15.96 -16.14 22.81
C GLU A 40 -15.62 -17.54 23.33
N ALA A 41 -14.42 -18.08 23.09
CA ALA A 41 -14.04 -19.40 23.60
C ALA A 41 -13.66 -19.36 25.09
N ILE A 42 -13.00 -18.29 25.52
CA ILE A 42 -12.70 -18.05 26.94
C ILE A 42 -14.02 -17.90 27.71
N LEU A 43 -14.96 -17.09 27.18
CA LEU A 43 -16.31 -16.93 27.73
C LEU A 43 -17.16 -18.21 27.63
N ALA A 44 -17.02 -19.02 26.58
CA ALA A 44 -17.75 -20.29 26.41
C ALA A 44 -17.27 -21.39 27.38
N MET A 45 -15.96 -21.42 27.68
CA MET A 45 -15.42 -22.28 28.73
C MET A 45 -15.94 -21.86 30.11
N GLU A 46 -16.03 -20.55 30.38
CA GLU A 46 -16.64 -20.01 31.61
C GLU A 46 -18.12 -20.38 31.73
N LYS A 47 -18.87 -20.32 30.61
CA LYS A 47 -20.28 -20.73 30.56
C LYS A 47 -20.47 -22.21 30.86
N SER A 48 -19.56 -23.07 30.37
CA SER A 48 -19.56 -24.51 30.65
C SER A 48 -19.19 -24.84 32.10
N LEU A 49 -18.37 -24.01 32.74
CA LEU A 49 -18.08 -24.10 34.19
C LEU A 49 -19.27 -23.64 35.05
N GLY A 50 -20.09 -22.71 34.57
CA GLY A 50 -21.36 -22.36 35.20
C GLY A 50 -22.33 -23.53 35.29
N ASP A 51 -22.29 -24.45 34.31
CA ASP A 51 -23.07 -25.68 34.34
C ASP A 51 -22.52 -26.71 35.34
N ILE A 52 -21.19 -26.73 35.55
CA ILE A 52 -20.55 -27.54 36.61
C ILE A 52 -20.84 -26.94 37.99
N ALA A 53 -20.82 -25.62 38.14
CA ALA A 53 -21.16 -24.95 39.38
C ALA A 53 -22.63 -25.19 39.78
N LYS A 54 -23.56 -25.31 38.83
CA LYS A 54 -24.97 -25.67 39.09
C LYS A 54 -25.14 -26.98 39.88
N GLU A 55 -24.20 -27.92 39.77
CA GLU A 55 -24.23 -29.17 40.56
C GLU A 55 -23.76 -28.99 42.02
N PHE A 56 -23.10 -27.88 42.35
CA PHE A 56 -22.52 -27.61 43.67
C PHE A 56 -23.09 -26.33 44.31
N ILE A 57 -24.40 -26.34 44.53
CA ILE A 57 -25.27 -25.22 44.94
C ILE A 57 -24.74 -24.42 46.16
N GLY A 58 -23.95 -25.04 47.05
CA GLY A 58 -23.42 -24.38 48.26
C GLY A 58 -22.15 -23.55 48.08
N ASN A 59 -21.31 -23.86 47.08
CA ASN A 59 -19.95 -23.29 46.93
C ASN A 59 -19.69 -22.70 45.53
N GLN A 60 -20.76 -22.39 44.78
CA GLN A 60 -20.69 -21.90 43.40
C GLN A 60 -19.77 -20.69 43.24
N ASN A 61 -19.81 -19.76 44.19
CA ASN A 61 -19.00 -18.55 44.16
C ASN A 61 -17.50 -18.85 44.35
N ASP A 62 -17.14 -19.84 45.17
CA ASP A 62 -15.74 -20.12 45.51
C ASP A 62 -15.00 -20.83 44.36
N VAL A 63 -15.69 -21.71 43.63
CA VAL A 63 -15.15 -22.38 42.43
C VAL A 63 -14.92 -21.37 41.31
N VAL A 64 -15.89 -20.49 41.06
CA VAL A 64 -15.77 -19.43 40.04
C VAL A 64 -14.62 -18.46 40.38
N ASN A 65 -14.48 -18.07 41.65
CA ASN A 65 -13.39 -17.19 42.10
C ASN A 65 -12.00 -17.85 41.98
N LEU A 66 -11.86 -19.14 42.29
CA LEU A 66 -10.59 -19.87 42.19
C LEU A 66 -10.10 -19.98 40.74
N TYR A 67 -11.01 -20.23 39.79
CA TYR A 67 -10.67 -20.32 38.37
C TYR A 67 -10.28 -18.97 37.77
N ARG A 68 -11.03 -17.90 38.09
CA ARG A 68 -10.71 -16.52 37.68
C ARG A 68 -9.34 -16.09 38.21
N ALA A 69 -9.03 -16.40 39.46
CA ALA A 69 -7.71 -16.15 40.06
C ALA A 69 -6.58 -16.92 39.35
N ARG A 70 -6.80 -18.16 38.89
CA ARG A 70 -5.79 -18.95 38.16
C ARG A 70 -5.58 -18.50 36.71
N ALA A 71 -6.65 -18.11 36.00
CA ALA A 71 -6.53 -17.53 34.65
C ALA A 71 -5.74 -16.21 34.71
N PHE A 72 -5.99 -15.41 35.74
CA PHE A 72 -5.23 -14.19 36.02
C PHE A 72 -3.77 -14.45 36.39
N LEU A 73 -3.47 -15.44 37.25
CA LEU A 73 -2.10 -15.82 37.58
C LEU A 73 -1.30 -16.25 36.33
N ALA A 74 -1.94 -17.00 35.43
CA ALA A 74 -1.31 -17.44 34.18
C ALA A 74 -0.97 -16.26 33.23
N ILE A 75 -1.78 -15.19 33.26
CA ILE A 75 -1.50 -13.94 32.53
C ILE A 75 -0.31 -13.20 33.15
N CYS A 76 -0.25 -13.14 34.49
CA CYS A 76 0.81 -12.41 35.22
C CYS A 76 2.17 -13.14 35.24
N GLU A 77 2.20 -14.47 35.05
CA GLU A 77 3.43 -15.27 34.99
C GLU A 77 4.06 -15.35 33.59
N CYS A 78 3.70 -14.43 32.68
CA CYS A 78 4.23 -14.34 31.33
C CYS A 78 5.39 -13.35 31.26
N ASP A 79 6.61 -13.86 31.11
CA ASP A 79 7.74 -13.02 30.71
C ASP A 79 7.50 -12.52 29.27
N ASN A 80 7.47 -11.19 29.07
CA ASN A 80 7.34 -10.53 27.76
C ASN A 80 5.98 -10.65 27.05
N ILE A 81 4.93 -10.09 27.67
CA ILE A 81 3.57 -9.97 27.10
C ILE A 81 3.61 -9.14 25.82
N LYS A 82 3.11 -9.63 24.69
CA LYS A 82 3.02 -8.87 23.42
C LYS A 82 1.80 -7.92 23.41
N PRO A 83 1.79 -6.87 22.55
CA PRO A 83 0.68 -5.93 22.42
C PRO A 83 -0.72 -6.58 22.32
N GLY A 84 -0.94 -7.49 21.37
CA GLY A 84 -2.24 -8.16 21.22
C GLY A 84 -2.61 -9.09 22.38
N GLN A 85 -1.64 -9.55 23.18
CA GLN A 85 -1.93 -10.30 24.40
C GLN A 85 -2.38 -9.35 25.52
N ALA A 86 -1.75 -8.18 25.63
CA ALA A 86 -2.14 -7.15 26.60
C ALA A 86 -3.57 -6.64 26.34
N GLU A 87 -3.97 -6.41 25.08
CA GLU A 87 -5.35 -6.01 24.73
C GLU A 87 -6.40 -6.99 25.26
N LYS A 88 -6.20 -8.29 24.99
CA LYS A 88 -7.10 -9.35 25.49
C LYS A 88 -7.13 -9.39 27.02
N CYS A 89 -5.99 -9.16 27.68
CA CYS A 89 -5.92 -9.10 29.13
C CYS A 89 -6.70 -7.91 29.69
N ILE A 90 -6.60 -6.75 29.03
CA ILE A 90 -7.36 -5.54 29.39
C ILE A 90 -8.86 -5.79 29.22
N GLU A 91 -9.32 -6.36 28.11
CA GLU A 91 -10.73 -6.71 27.89
C GLU A 91 -11.28 -7.62 28.98
N TYR A 92 -10.50 -8.62 29.39
CA TYR A 92 -10.86 -9.54 30.47
C TYR A 92 -10.90 -8.84 31.83
N LEU A 93 -9.94 -7.96 32.14
CA LEU A 93 -9.96 -7.18 33.38
C LEU A 93 -11.16 -6.23 33.44
N VAL A 94 -11.56 -5.65 32.30
CA VAL A 94 -12.76 -4.80 32.20
C VAL A 94 -14.02 -5.60 32.46
N SER A 95 -14.16 -6.80 31.87
CA SER A 95 -15.34 -7.65 32.13
C SER A 95 -15.42 -8.08 33.59
N LEU A 96 -14.28 -8.46 34.20
CA LEU A 96 -14.20 -8.80 35.61
C LEU A 96 -14.62 -7.63 36.52
N LYS A 97 -14.19 -6.41 36.19
CA LYS A 97 -14.53 -5.21 36.97
C LYS A 97 -16.01 -4.83 36.86
N LEU A 98 -16.63 -5.04 35.70
CA LEU A 98 -18.07 -4.81 35.49
C LEU A 98 -18.94 -5.79 36.29
N GLU A 99 -18.42 -6.98 36.58
CA GLU A 99 -19.10 -8.02 37.37
C GLU A 99 -18.86 -7.91 38.88
N GLU A 100 -18.00 -7.00 39.33
CA GLU A 100 -17.45 -7.09 40.68
C GLU A 100 -18.40 -6.60 41.78
N ARG A 101 -18.73 -7.52 42.69
CA ARG A 101 -19.06 -7.21 44.10
C ARG A 101 -18.10 -7.85 45.11
N LYS A 102 -17.09 -8.66 44.73
CA LYS A 102 -16.33 -9.49 45.71
C LYS A 102 -14.84 -9.81 45.46
N LEU A 103 -14.22 -9.51 44.32
CA LEU A 103 -12.76 -9.65 44.17
C LEU A 103 -12.05 -8.34 44.55
N ASN A 104 -10.75 -8.41 44.82
CA ASN A 104 -9.89 -7.24 44.97
C ASN A 104 -9.18 -6.98 43.62
N THR A 105 -9.92 -6.52 42.61
CA THR A 105 -9.37 -6.16 41.27
C THR A 105 -8.23 -5.15 41.31
N SER A 106 -8.05 -4.40 42.40
CA SER A 106 -7.02 -3.36 42.46
C SER A 106 -5.61 -3.94 42.50
N ALA A 107 -5.35 -4.97 43.31
CA ALA A 107 -4.04 -5.64 43.35
C ALA A 107 -3.71 -6.34 42.03
N VAL A 108 -4.73 -6.91 41.40
CA VAL A 108 -4.68 -7.60 40.11
C VAL A 108 -4.24 -6.65 38.98
N ILE A 109 -4.78 -5.44 38.97
CA ILE A 109 -4.42 -4.43 37.98
C ILE A 109 -3.00 -3.92 38.22
N GLU A 110 -2.60 -3.70 39.48
CA GLU A 110 -1.24 -3.28 39.82
C GLU A 110 -0.17 -4.30 39.39
N ASP A 111 -0.43 -5.61 39.57
CA ASP A 111 0.48 -6.67 39.12
C ASP A 111 0.57 -6.76 37.59
N PHE A 112 -0.55 -6.61 36.87
CA PHE A 112 -0.55 -6.56 35.41
C PHE A 112 0.27 -5.36 34.90
N ILE A 113 0.08 -4.18 35.48
CA ILE A 113 0.84 -2.96 35.15
C ILE A 113 2.35 -3.21 35.39
N SER A 114 2.71 -3.82 36.52
CA SER A 114 4.11 -4.12 36.85
C SER A 114 4.76 -5.09 35.86
N ASN A 115 4.00 -6.00 35.24
CA ASN A 115 4.51 -6.94 34.24
C ASN A 115 4.64 -6.34 32.83
N LEU A 116 4.03 -5.19 32.56
CA LEU A 116 4.23 -4.47 31.30
C LEU A 116 5.55 -3.68 31.27
N ASN A 117 6.13 -3.38 32.43
CA ASN A 117 7.42 -2.68 32.57
C ASN A 117 8.55 -3.27 31.72
N PRO A 118 8.90 -4.55 31.87
CA PRO A 118 10.06 -5.13 31.17
C PRO A 118 9.84 -5.11 29.65
N THR A 119 8.61 -5.39 29.21
CA THR A 119 8.32 -5.46 27.77
C THR A 119 8.34 -4.08 27.11
N ILE A 120 7.82 -3.05 27.79
CA ILE A 120 7.90 -1.66 27.28
C ILE A 120 9.34 -1.16 27.31
N ALA A 121 10.10 -1.50 28.35
CA ALA A 121 11.51 -1.13 28.47
C ALA A 121 12.40 -1.73 27.36
N GLU A 122 12.02 -2.88 26.81
CA GLU A 122 12.74 -3.54 25.70
C GLU A 122 12.13 -3.26 24.33
N ALA A 123 10.95 -2.63 24.26
CA ALA A 123 10.21 -2.42 23.01
C ALA A 123 11.02 -1.66 21.95
N SER A 124 10.86 -2.06 20.69
CA SER A 124 11.35 -1.32 19.54
C SER A 124 10.50 -0.08 19.28
N LEU A 125 11.00 0.88 18.49
CA LEU A 125 10.24 2.07 18.16
C LEU A 125 8.88 1.74 17.51
N SER A 126 8.84 0.74 16.62
CA SER A 126 7.58 0.29 16.00
C SER A 126 6.62 -0.33 17.02
N SER A 127 7.14 -1.10 17.98
CA SER A 127 6.34 -1.74 19.01
C SER A 127 5.83 -0.73 20.05
N LEU A 128 6.55 0.34 20.32
CA LEU A 128 6.08 1.42 21.20
C LEU A 128 4.82 2.11 20.67
N PHE A 129 4.64 2.21 19.34
CA PHE A 129 3.39 2.71 18.74
C PHE A 129 2.19 1.82 19.03
N GLU A 130 2.38 0.51 19.05
CA GLU A 130 1.32 -0.42 19.44
C GLU A 130 1.04 -0.31 20.94
N TRP A 131 2.07 -0.28 21.78
CA TRP A 131 1.93 -0.12 23.23
C TRP A 131 1.23 1.18 23.63
N ALA A 132 1.59 2.30 23.03
CA ALA A 132 0.98 3.59 23.34
C ALA A 132 -0.52 3.62 22.99
N ASN A 133 -0.93 2.99 21.89
CA ASN A 133 -2.34 2.87 21.53
C ASN A 133 -3.11 1.99 22.52
N ILE A 134 -2.54 0.86 22.93
CA ILE A 134 -3.14 -0.04 23.90
C ILE A 134 -3.34 0.68 25.24
N ILE A 135 -2.30 1.33 25.73
CA ILE A 135 -2.31 2.07 27.00
C ILE A 135 -3.36 3.19 26.97
N LYS A 136 -3.47 3.94 25.87
CA LYS A 136 -4.48 4.99 25.70
C LYS A 136 -5.91 4.47 25.75
N ASN A 137 -6.13 3.23 25.32
CA ASN A 137 -7.44 2.60 25.24
C ASN A 137 -7.79 1.80 26.52
N ILE A 138 -6.91 1.74 27.52
CA ILE A 138 -7.25 1.11 28.80
C ILE A 138 -8.33 1.97 29.47
N PRO A 139 -9.51 1.40 29.80
CA PRO A 139 -10.58 2.19 30.40
C PRO A 139 -10.18 2.85 31.72
N ALA A 140 -10.60 4.11 31.92
CA ALA A 140 -10.46 4.85 33.18
C ALA A 140 -10.92 4.04 34.40
N THR A 141 -11.91 3.15 34.20
CA THR A 141 -12.43 2.27 35.22
C THR A 141 -11.37 1.35 35.83
N LEU A 142 -10.31 0.94 35.11
CA LEU A 142 -9.26 0.07 35.66
C LEU A 142 -8.28 0.80 36.62
N GLY A 143 -8.17 2.13 36.58
CA GLY A 143 -7.32 2.92 37.49
C GLY A 143 -5.87 3.17 37.00
N LYS A 144 -5.17 4.10 37.68
CA LYS A 144 -3.77 4.59 37.51
C LYS A 144 -3.14 4.39 36.11
N HIS A 145 -3.68 5.09 35.11
CA HIS A 145 -3.06 5.20 33.76
C HIS A 145 -1.76 6.00 33.77
N ASP A 146 -1.56 6.83 34.80
CA ASP A 146 -0.48 7.81 34.90
C ASP A 146 0.92 7.17 35.00
N SER A 147 1.03 5.88 35.33
CA SER A 147 2.32 5.18 35.44
C SER A 147 2.95 4.82 34.09
N PHE A 148 2.17 4.76 33.02
CA PHE A 148 2.64 4.25 31.73
C PHE A 148 3.30 5.30 30.84
N ILE A 149 2.81 6.54 30.88
CA ILE A 149 3.35 7.66 30.08
C ILE A 149 4.84 7.91 30.38
N PRO A 150 5.28 7.94 31.66
CA PRO A 150 6.69 8.08 31.98
C PRO A 150 7.56 6.94 31.41
N MET A 151 7.06 5.71 31.37
CA MET A 151 7.80 4.56 30.84
C MET A 151 7.96 4.64 29.32
N LEU A 152 6.89 4.97 28.60
CA LEU A 152 6.91 5.18 27.16
C LEU A 152 7.85 6.32 26.78
N SER A 153 7.76 7.45 27.52
CA SER A 153 8.64 8.60 27.36
C SER A 153 10.11 8.22 27.54
N SER A 154 10.45 7.53 28.63
CA SER A 154 11.84 7.12 28.93
C SER A 154 12.41 6.21 27.83
N ARG A 155 11.65 5.22 27.37
CA ARG A 155 12.12 4.32 26.32
C ARG A 155 12.28 5.03 24.98
N LEU A 156 11.35 5.91 24.64
CA LEU A 156 11.38 6.69 23.40
C LEU A 156 12.62 7.60 23.36
N GLN A 157 12.93 8.27 24.47
CA GLN A 157 14.14 9.07 24.63
C GLN A 157 15.40 8.23 24.40
N ILE A 158 15.49 7.04 25.00
CA ILE A 158 16.64 6.13 24.82
C ILE A 158 16.82 5.72 23.35
N LEU A 159 15.73 5.38 22.64
CA LEU A 159 15.80 4.94 21.25
C LEU A 159 16.23 6.06 20.30
N ILE A 160 15.75 7.29 20.53
CA ILE A 160 16.15 8.46 19.76
C ILE A 160 17.60 8.84 20.09
N TRP A 161 17.98 8.80 21.37
CA TRP A 161 19.34 9.04 21.81
C TRP A 161 20.34 8.08 21.17
N ASN A 162 20.02 6.78 21.09
CA ASN A 162 20.89 5.79 20.45
C ASN A 162 21.07 6.00 18.94
N LYS A 163 20.21 6.79 18.30
CA LYS A 163 20.39 7.21 16.90
C LYS A 163 21.32 8.42 16.78
N MET A 164 21.68 9.09 17.87
CA MET A 164 22.71 10.14 17.91
C MET A 164 24.06 9.58 18.38
N PRO A 165 25.20 10.11 17.89
CA PRO A 165 25.34 11.12 16.84
C PRO A 165 25.35 10.53 15.42
N THR A 166 24.81 11.26 14.44
CA THR A 166 24.90 10.90 13.02
C THR A 166 25.87 11.81 12.25
N GLU A 167 26.87 11.22 11.61
CA GLU A 167 27.90 11.94 10.83
C GLU A 167 27.54 12.12 9.33
N SER A 168 26.34 11.69 8.92
CA SER A 168 25.90 11.78 7.51
C SER A 168 24.60 12.55 7.36
N MET A 169 24.41 13.18 6.20
CA MET A 169 23.18 13.90 5.86
C MET A 169 21.95 12.99 5.93
N ASN A 170 22.04 11.78 5.38
CA ASN A 170 20.94 10.82 5.41
C ASN A 170 20.61 10.35 6.83
N GLY A 171 21.62 10.16 7.69
CA GLY A 171 21.41 9.82 9.10
C GLY A 171 20.67 10.93 9.86
N ASN A 172 21.04 12.20 9.62
CA ASN A 172 20.35 13.35 10.22
C ASN A 172 18.90 13.47 9.73
N ILE A 173 18.63 13.20 8.45
CA ILE A 173 17.25 13.14 7.91
C ILE A 173 16.46 12.02 8.58
N GLU A 174 17.02 10.82 8.70
CA GLU A 174 16.35 9.69 9.35
C GLU A 174 16.05 9.98 10.83
N LEU A 175 16.99 10.61 11.55
CA LEU A 175 16.81 11.04 12.92
C LEU A 175 15.64 12.05 13.06
N ALA A 176 15.62 13.09 12.22
CA ALA A 176 14.56 14.10 12.22
C ALA A 176 13.19 13.54 11.82
N GLU A 177 13.11 12.65 10.82
CA GLU A 177 11.88 11.96 10.43
C GLU A 177 11.38 11.03 11.55
N THR A 178 12.29 10.38 12.27
CA THR A 178 11.98 9.53 13.41
C THR A 178 11.35 10.35 14.53
N LEU A 179 11.98 11.47 14.90
CA LEU A 179 11.45 12.39 15.91
C LEU A 179 10.09 12.96 15.51
N LEU A 180 9.89 13.32 14.24
CA LEU A 180 8.61 13.85 13.75
C LEU A 180 7.47 12.85 13.95
N LYS A 181 7.69 11.56 13.68
CA LYS A 181 6.68 10.51 13.93
C LYS A 181 6.30 10.41 15.41
N CYS A 182 7.24 10.72 16.30
CA CYS A 182 7.03 10.66 17.74
C CYS A 182 6.18 11.83 18.26
N THR A 183 6.12 12.96 17.55
CA THR A 183 5.26 14.10 17.92
C THR A 183 3.76 13.80 17.83
N ALA A 184 3.37 12.66 17.23
CA ALA A 184 1.99 12.19 17.22
C ALA A 184 1.44 11.90 18.64
N TYR A 185 2.31 11.68 19.63
CA TYR A 185 1.93 11.48 21.02
C TYR A 185 1.81 12.80 21.77
N LYS A 186 0.65 13.45 21.65
CA LYS A 186 0.36 14.72 22.34
C LYS A 186 0.47 14.64 23.87
N ASP A 187 0.37 13.43 24.42
CA ASP A 187 0.42 13.16 25.86
C ASP A 187 1.85 12.87 26.38
N ILE A 188 2.86 12.82 25.49
CA ILE A 188 4.27 12.66 25.85
C ILE A 188 5.02 13.97 25.61
N GLU A 189 5.61 14.54 26.66
CA GLU A 189 6.41 15.75 26.55
C GLU A 189 7.79 15.42 25.93
N LEU A 190 8.02 15.94 24.72
CA LEU A 190 9.24 15.72 23.94
C LEU A 190 10.07 16.99 23.74
N THR A 191 9.69 18.10 24.38
CA THR A 191 10.23 19.44 24.13
C THR A 191 11.76 19.48 24.22
N ASP A 192 12.33 18.93 25.29
CA ASP A 192 13.80 18.91 25.49
C ASP A 192 14.53 18.05 24.44
N LEU A 193 13.90 16.94 24.03
CA LEU A 193 14.46 16.04 23.02
C LEU A 193 14.38 16.66 21.62
N ILE A 194 13.30 17.41 21.34
CA ILE A 194 13.16 18.19 20.11
C ILE A 194 14.28 19.21 20.02
N ASP A 195 14.45 20.03 21.05
CA ASP A 195 15.50 21.06 21.08
C ASP A 195 16.89 20.44 20.86
N MET A 196 17.18 19.30 21.49
CA MET A 196 18.48 18.62 21.37
C MET A 196 18.75 18.05 19.97
N VAL A 197 17.78 17.35 19.38
CA VAL A 197 17.92 16.79 18.02
C VAL A 197 18.01 17.92 16.98
N MET A 198 17.23 18.98 17.18
CA MET A 198 17.27 20.17 16.33
C MET A 198 18.64 20.83 16.36
N ASP A 199 19.22 21.03 17.55
CA ASP A 199 20.56 21.60 17.70
C ASP A 199 21.62 20.73 17.02
N HIS A 200 21.58 19.41 17.22
CA HIS A 200 22.50 18.46 16.56
C HIS A 200 22.44 18.56 15.03
N CYS A 201 21.24 18.54 14.44
CA CYS A 201 21.08 18.63 12.99
C CYS A 201 21.51 20.00 12.42
N ILE A 202 21.25 21.09 13.13
CA ILE A 202 21.68 22.44 12.72
C ILE A 202 23.20 22.55 12.80
N ASN A 203 23.83 22.09 13.88
CA ASN A 203 25.29 22.03 14.03
C ASN A 203 25.94 21.26 12.87
N PHE A 204 25.38 20.12 12.48
CA PHE A 204 25.86 19.34 11.35
C PHE A 204 25.81 20.14 10.02
N LEU A 205 24.72 20.87 9.76
CA LEU A 205 24.57 21.68 8.56
C LEU A 205 25.53 22.87 8.53
N GLU A 206 25.73 23.54 9.66
CA GLU A 206 26.64 24.68 9.79
C GLU A 206 28.10 24.25 9.56
N THR A 207 28.55 23.19 10.23
CA THR A 207 29.93 22.66 10.09
C THR A 207 30.21 22.15 8.68
N THR A 208 29.28 21.41 8.07
CA THR A 208 29.42 20.94 6.68
C THR A 208 29.52 22.14 5.72
N ASN A 209 28.76 23.21 5.95
CA ASN A 209 28.79 24.41 5.12
C ASN A 209 30.09 25.21 5.27
N GLU A 210 30.66 25.31 6.47
CA GLU A 210 31.96 25.97 6.69
C GLU A 210 33.09 25.28 5.92
N VAL A 211 33.14 23.94 5.94
CA VAL A 211 34.08 23.15 5.15
C VAL A 211 33.90 23.43 3.64
N HIS A 212 32.67 23.53 3.16
CA HIS A 212 32.39 23.85 1.75
C HIS A 212 32.72 25.29 1.34
N GLN A 213 32.63 26.26 2.26
CA GLN A 213 33.05 27.64 1.98
C GLN A 213 34.57 27.77 1.83
N LEU A 214 35.34 26.97 2.59
CA LEU A 214 36.80 26.89 2.46
C LEU A 214 37.23 26.24 1.13
N ASP A 215 36.53 25.20 0.66
CA ASP A 215 36.82 24.53 -0.63
C ASP A 215 36.44 25.39 -1.86
N LYS A 216 35.35 26.17 -1.78
CA LYS A 216 35.01 27.15 -2.83
C LYS A 216 36.09 28.23 -3.02
N ALA A 217 36.85 28.54 -1.98
CA ALA A 217 38.01 29.42 -2.09
C ALA A 217 39.23 28.75 -2.76
N GLN A 218 39.25 27.42 -2.88
CA GLN A 218 40.34 26.64 -3.49
C GLN A 218 40.01 25.97 -4.84
N GLY A 219 38.84 26.26 -5.43
CA GLY A 219 38.57 25.98 -6.85
C GLY A 219 38.19 24.54 -7.21
N SER A 220 37.94 23.65 -6.24
CA SER A 220 37.36 22.33 -6.51
C SER A 220 35.83 22.38 -6.51
N THR A 221 35.21 21.82 -7.56
CA THR A 221 33.74 21.86 -7.76
C THR A 221 33.10 20.64 -7.10
N LEU A 222 32.84 20.69 -5.79
CA LEU A 222 31.92 19.74 -5.15
C LEU A 222 30.47 20.22 -5.33
N GLN A 223 29.64 19.41 -5.97
CA GLN A 223 28.19 19.65 -6.11
C GLN A 223 27.54 19.59 -4.73
N LEU A 224 27.00 20.73 -4.25
CA LEU A 224 26.18 20.77 -3.05
C LEU A 224 24.93 19.90 -3.22
N ASP A 225 24.69 18.99 -2.28
CA ASP A 225 23.46 18.22 -2.15
C ASP A 225 22.32 19.09 -1.60
N LEU A 226 21.97 20.12 -2.36
CA LEU A 226 20.91 21.09 -2.04
C LEU A 226 19.56 20.41 -1.81
N GLN A 227 19.32 19.26 -2.44
CA GLN A 227 18.07 18.52 -2.30
C GLN A 227 17.93 17.95 -0.88
N ASN A 228 18.95 17.29 -0.35
CA ASN A 228 18.89 16.72 0.99
C ASN A 228 18.97 17.79 2.09
N ILE A 229 19.70 18.88 1.88
CA ILE A 229 19.70 20.05 2.78
C ILE A 229 18.30 20.64 2.88
N THR A 230 17.64 20.87 1.73
CA THR A 230 16.28 21.43 1.68
C THR A 230 15.27 20.49 2.35
N LYS A 231 15.43 19.17 2.16
CA LYS A 231 14.58 18.17 2.81
C LYS A 231 14.73 18.20 4.33
N LEU A 232 15.96 18.20 4.85
CA LEU A 232 16.22 18.25 6.29
C LEU A 232 15.65 19.54 6.89
N LEU A 233 15.96 20.70 6.32
CA LEU A 233 15.43 21.99 6.78
C LEU A 233 13.90 22.06 6.75
N GLY A 234 13.27 21.43 5.76
CA GLY A 234 11.81 21.31 5.69
C GLY A 234 11.21 20.52 6.84
N ILE A 235 11.87 19.43 7.26
CA ILE A 235 11.45 18.64 8.43
C ILE A 235 11.67 19.44 9.72
N LEU A 236 12.85 20.06 9.87
CA LEU A 236 13.17 20.84 11.07
C LEU A 236 12.20 22.00 11.30
N LYS A 237 11.69 22.62 10.23
CA LYS A 237 10.65 23.68 10.29
C LYS A 237 9.31 23.22 10.88
N SER A 238 9.04 21.91 10.91
CA SER A 238 7.76 21.39 11.39
C SER A 238 7.68 21.28 12.92
N PHE A 239 8.80 21.46 13.62
CA PHE A 239 8.84 21.39 15.08
C PHE A 239 8.62 22.76 15.72
N GLU A 240 7.85 22.76 16.81
CA GLU A 240 7.81 23.88 17.74
C GLU A 240 9.01 23.76 18.70
N VAL A 241 9.92 24.73 18.63
CA VAL A 241 11.19 24.74 19.36
C VAL A 241 11.08 25.77 20.49
N ALA A 242 11.41 25.36 21.72
CA ALA A 242 11.34 26.27 22.86
C ALA A 242 12.56 27.22 22.89
N ASN A 243 13.73 26.72 22.49
CA ASN A 243 14.96 27.49 22.43
C ASN A 243 15.00 28.47 21.24
N LYS A 244 14.98 29.77 21.55
CA LYS A 244 15.01 30.86 20.56
C LYS A 244 16.29 30.92 19.72
N ASP A 245 17.42 30.45 20.26
CA ASP A 245 18.69 30.43 19.52
C ASP A 245 18.63 29.44 18.35
N ILE A 246 18.12 28.23 18.61
CA ILE A 246 17.89 27.19 17.60
C ILE A 246 16.96 27.69 16.50
N THR A 247 15.87 28.38 16.87
CA THR A 247 14.93 28.97 15.89
C THR A 247 15.59 30.03 15.01
N SER A 248 16.46 30.87 15.58
CA SER A 248 17.20 31.90 14.87
C SER A 248 18.18 31.30 13.86
N ARG A 249 18.96 30.30 14.29
CA ARG A 249 19.93 29.58 13.44
C ARG A 249 19.23 28.83 12.31
N LEU A 250 18.13 28.14 12.60
CA LEU A 250 17.29 27.50 11.58
C LEU A 250 16.78 28.50 10.54
N SER A 251 16.31 29.68 10.98
CA SER A 251 15.81 30.73 10.09
C SER A 251 16.91 31.27 9.16
N SER A 252 18.13 31.41 9.68
CA SER A 252 19.31 31.80 8.89
C SER A 252 19.62 30.79 7.79
N LEU A 253 19.69 29.50 8.14
CA LEU A 253 19.93 28.41 7.18
C LEU A 253 18.82 28.32 6.12
N VAL A 254 17.57 28.41 6.55
CA VAL A 254 16.39 28.43 5.66
C VAL A 254 16.45 29.56 4.63
N LYS A 255 16.85 30.76 5.08
CA LYS A 255 17.02 31.93 4.20
C LYS A 255 18.19 31.74 3.23
N MET A 256 19.28 31.15 3.69
CA MET A 256 20.46 30.86 2.90
C MET A 256 20.19 29.83 1.78
N PHE A 257 19.34 28.83 2.03
CA PHE A 257 19.01 27.77 1.07
C PHE A 257 17.68 27.95 0.32
N GLY A 258 16.93 29.04 0.56
CA GLY A 258 15.77 29.42 -0.26
C GLY A 258 14.50 28.58 -0.06
N VAL A 259 14.19 28.15 1.17
CA VAL A 259 13.00 27.32 1.45
C VAL A 259 11.74 28.19 1.61
N ASN A 260 10.93 28.31 0.54
CA ASN A 260 9.65 29.04 0.55
C ASN A 260 8.63 28.43 1.53
N GLU A 261 7.81 29.30 2.14
CA GLU A 261 6.69 28.93 3.02
C GLU A 261 5.62 28.14 2.25
N HIS A 262 5.36 26.90 2.65
CA HIS A 262 4.15 26.19 2.30
C HIS A 262 3.20 26.15 3.50
N LYS A 263 2.06 26.85 3.37
CA LYS A 263 0.90 26.76 4.26
C LYS A 263 0.07 25.50 3.94
N VAL A 264 -0.52 24.96 5.00
CA VAL A 264 -1.28 23.70 5.14
C VAL A 264 -2.61 23.69 4.36
N GLN A 265 -2.94 22.59 3.65
CA GLN A 265 -4.24 21.91 3.76
C GLN A 265 -4.36 20.56 3.01
N ASN A 266 -5.17 19.69 3.63
CA ASN A 266 -5.70 18.37 3.24
C ASN A 266 -4.72 17.21 3.29
N GLU A 267 -5.13 16.13 3.96
CA GLU A 267 -4.42 14.86 4.06
C GLU A 267 -4.07 14.35 2.66
N GLU A 268 -2.87 14.72 2.21
CA GLU A 268 -2.28 14.20 1.00
C GLU A 268 -1.88 12.76 1.35
N ILE A 269 -2.63 11.78 0.84
CA ILE A 269 -2.04 10.46 0.61
C ILE A 269 -0.83 10.76 -0.27
N ARG A 270 0.36 10.80 0.34
CA ARG A 270 1.60 10.88 -0.41
C ARG A 270 1.62 9.64 -1.30
N MET A 271 1.62 9.89 -2.60
CA MET A 271 1.61 8.85 -3.62
C MET A 271 2.63 7.77 -3.25
N ASN A 272 2.21 6.51 -3.26
CA ASN A 272 3.01 5.32 -2.87
C ASN A 272 3.16 5.02 -1.35
N GLU A 273 2.33 5.55 -0.46
CA GLU A 273 2.47 5.32 1.00
C GLU A 273 1.56 4.26 1.63
N ILE A 274 0.54 3.72 0.94
CA ILE A 274 -0.27 2.65 1.53
C ILE A 274 0.59 1.40 1.73
N ARG A 275 0.82 1.03 3.00
CA ARG A 275 1.74 -0.05 3.40
C ARG A 275 1.09 -1.15 4.24
N LYS A 276 -0.06 -0.87 4.87
CA LYS A 276 -0.75 -1.81 5.74
C LYS A 276 -2.21 -2.01 5.35
N MET A 277 -2.76 -3.18 5.67
CA MET A 277 -4.16 -3.55 5.35
C MET A 277 -5.18 -2.65 6.04
N ASN A 278 -4.88 -2.09 7.22
CA ASN A 278 -5.79 -1.23 7.98
C ASN A 278 -5.89 0.20 7.43
N GLU A 279 -5.08 0.55 6.43
CA GLU A 279 -5.09 1.88 5.81
C GLU A 279 -6.20 2.01 4.74
N PHE A 280 -6.88 0.91 4.40
CA PHE A 280 -8.01 0.91 3.49
C PHE A 280 -9.08 -0.13 3.89
N THR A 281 -10.29 0.02 3.36
CA THR A 281 -11.41 -0.90 3.58
C THR A 281 -12.01 -1.28 2.23
N LEU A 282 -12.23 -2.58 2.03
CA LEU A 282 -12.87 -3.11 0.83
C LEU A 282 -14.39 -3.07 0.96
N THR A 283 -15.08 -2.87 -0.16
CA THR A 283 -16.53 -2.99 -0.30
C THR A 283 -16.90 -4.33 -0.93
N GLU A 284 -18.19 -4.64 -1.00
CA GLU A 284 -18.69 -5.83 -1.71
C GLU A 284 -18.65 -5.70 -3.24
N LYS A 285 -18.27 -4.52 -3.77
CA LYS A 285 -18.26 -4.26 -5.21
C LYS A 285 -17.06 -4.92 -5.89
N ILE A 286 -17.28 -6.06 -6.53
CA ILE A 286 -16.29 -6.76 -7.35
C ILE A 286 -16.36 -6.25 -8.79
N PHE A 287 -15.27 -5.68 -9.29
CA PHE A 287 -15.13 -5.20 -10.67
C PHE A 287 -14.68 -6.31 -11.63
N TYR A 288 -13.80 -7.19 -11.14
CA TYR A 288 -13.22 -8.26 -11.92
C TYR A 288 -12.86 -9.43 -11.00
N ASN A 289 -13.05 -10.64 -11.48
CA ASN A 289 -12.61 -11.84 -10.78
C ASN A 289 -12.26 -12.92 -11.80
N HIS A 290 -11.06 -13.47 -11.69
CA HIS A 290 -10.57 -14.52 -12.56
C HIS A 290 -9.71 -15.50 -11.78
N ASN A 291 -9.95 -16.79 -11.99
CA ASN A 291 -9.19 -17.89 -11.41
C ASN A 291 -8.51 -18.68 -12.52
N ASP A 292 -7.18 -18.76 -12.48
CA ASP A 292 -6.40 -19.66 -13.31
C ASP A 292 -6.23 -20.99 -12.56
N SER A 293 -7.01 -22.00 -12.97
CA SER A 293 -6.97 -23.33 -12.35
C SER A 293 -5.67 -24.08 -12.58
N VAL A 294 -4.93 -23.76 -13.65
CA VAL A 294 -3.68 -24.44 -14.01
C VAL A 294 -2.54 -23.91 -13.17
N ALA A 295 -2.41 -22.57 -13.09
CA ALA A 295 -1.40 -21.93 -12.25
C ALA A 295 -1.81 -21.88 -10.76
N ARG A 296 -3.08 -22.20 -10.44
CA ARG A 296 -3.70 -22.05 -9.11
C ARG A 296 -3.58 -20.63 -8.56
N THR A 297 -3.70 -19.65 -9.45
CA THR A 297 -3.64 -18.22 -9.09
C THR A 297 -5.00 -17.58 -9.29
N SER A 298 -5.34 -16.60 -8.48
CA SER A 298 -6.53 -15.75 -8.71
C SER A 298 -6.14 -14.28 -8.83
N THR A 299 -6.93 -13.55 -9.61
CA THR A 299 -6.88 -12.10 -9.71
C THR A 299 -8.28 -11.56 -9.47
N CYS A 300 -8.43 -10.67 -8.50
CA CYS A 300 -9.67 -9.99 -8.22
C CYS A 300 -9.44 -8.48 -8.18
N VAL A 301 -10.39 -7.68 -8.64
CA VAL A 301 -10.38 -6.22 -8.49
C VAL A 301 -11.64 -5.84 -7.72
N ILE A 302 -11.46 -5.22 -6.57
CA ILE A 302 -12.54 -4.87 -5.63
C ILE A 302 -12.49 -3.37 -5.37
N GLY A 303 -13.66 -2.73 -5.28
CA GLY A 303 -13.77 -1.33 -4.87
C GLY A 303 -13.60 -1.16 -3.36
N GLY A 304 -13.07 -0.03 -2.94
CA GLY A 304 -12.84 0.26 -1.53
C GLY A 304 -12.77 1.74 -1.25
N PHE A 305 -12.42 2.06 -0.01
CA PHE A 305 -12.07 3.40 0.43
C PHE A 305 -10.75 3.37 1.19
N ALA A 306 -9.87 4.34 0.97
CA ALA A 306 -8.76 4.61 1.88
C ALA A 306 -9.28 5.17 3.21
N SER A 307 -8.47 5.15 4.27
CA SER A 307 -8.86 5.68 5.59
C SER A 307 -9.26 7.16 5.56
N SER A 308 -8.74 7.91 4.59
CA SER A 308 -9.11 9.31 4.33
C SER A 308 -10.47 9.49 3.65
N GLY A 309 -11.16 8.40 3.29
CA GLY A 309 -12.44 8.41 2.55
C GLY A 309 -12.31 8.47 1.03
N ILE A 310 -11.09 8.46 0.47
CA ILE A 310 -10.87 8.49 -0.98
C ILE A 310 -11.29 7.15 -1.61
N PRO A 311 -12.10 7.13 -2.69
CA PRO A 311 -12.44 5.92 -3.42
C PRO A 311 -11.20 5.28 -4.05
N ILE A 312 -11.05 3.97 -3.86
CA ILE A 312 -9.92 3.19 -4.38
C ILE A 312 -10.41 1.95 -5.14
N ALA A 313 -9.56 1.47 -6.04
CA ALA A 313 -9.64 0.11 -6.56
C ALA A 313 -8.46 -0.70 -5.99
N VAL A 314 -8.74 -1.92 -5.55
CA VAL A 314 -7.74 -2.84 -5.00
C VAL A 314 -7.69 -4.07 -5.88
N LYS A 315 -6.57 -4.23 -6.60
CA LYS A 315 -6.27 -5.41 -7.39
C LYS A 315 -5.50 -6.41 -6.53
N ILE A 316 -6.12 -7.57 -6.29
CA ILE A 316 -5.65 -8.61 -5.42
C ILE A 316 -5.19 -9.78 -6.27
N TYR A 317 -3.90 -10.08 -6.23
CA TYR A 317 -3.36 -11.34 -6.74
C TYR A 317 -3.23 -12.32 -5.60
N THR A 318 -3.76 -13.52 -5.73
CA THR A 318 -3.52 -14.62 -4.80
C THR A 318 -2.78 -15.74 -5.51
N VAL A 319 -1.71 -16.21 -4.91
CA VAL A 319 -0.83 -17.25 -5.45
C VAL A 319 -0.76 -18.44 -4.50
N PRO A 320 -0.33 -19.63 -4.94
CA PRO A 320 -0.17 -20.77 -4.04
C PRO A 320 1.03 -20.61 -3.11
N ASP A 321 2.05 -19.87 -3.54
CA ASP A 321 3.30 -19.64 -2.79
C ASP A 321 3.71 -18.16 -2.91
N ARG A 322 4.00 -17.53 -1.77
CA ARG A 322 4.44 -16.13 -1.66
C ARG A 322 5.59 -15.76 -2.58
N CYS A 323 6.52 -16.66 -2.90
CA CYS A 323 7.64 -16.36 -3.81
C CYS A 323 7.16 -16.00 -5.23
N MET A 324 5.97 -16.47 -5.65
CA MET A 324 5.37 -16.17 -6.95
C MET A 324 4.81 -14.75 -7.03
N LEU A 325 4.73 -14.01 -5.93
CA LEU A 325 4.32 -12.59 -5.97
C LEU A 325 5.31 -11.74 -6.78
N THR A 326 6.56 -12.19 -6.91
CA THR A 326 7.59 -11.57 -7.76
C THR A 326 7.17 -11.45 -9.23
N TYR A 327 6.24 -12.30 -9.71
CA TYR A 327 5.70 -12.21 -11.07
C TYR A 327 4.95 -10.89 -11.35
N TYR A 328 4.50 -10.20 -10.31
CA TYR A 328 3.75 -8.95 -10.42
C TYR A 328 4.59 -7.70 -10.11
N GLU A 329 5.89 -7.86 -9.83
CA GLU A 329 6.78 -6.72 -9.57
C GLU A 329 6.85 -5.75 -10.75
N THR A 330 6.79 -6.26 -11.98
CA THR A 330 6.77 -5.43 -13.19
C THR A 330 5.59 -4.46 -13.19
N GLU A 331 4.39 -4.93 -12.85
CA GLU A 331 3.19 -4.08 -12.80
C GLU A 331 3.32 -3.03 -11.69
N VAL A 332 3.74 -3.45 -10.49
CA VAL A 332 3.94 -2.54 -9.35
C VAL A 332 4.98 -1.47 -9.67
N ASN A 333 6.11 -1.83 -10.26
CA ASN A 333 7.18 -0.90 -10.62
C ASN A 333 6.74 0.05 -11.73
N ALA A 334 5.99 -0.43 -12.71
CA ALA A 334 5.42 0.41 -13.76
C ALA A 334 4.43 1.44 -13.18
N LEU A 335 3.51 1.00 -12.31
CA LEU A 335 2.57 1.88 -11.61
C LEU A 335 3.29 2.96 -10.80
N LYS A 336 4.25 2.57 -9.95
CA LYS A 336 5.07 3.52 -9.17
C LYS A 336 5.79 4.54 -10.05
N THR A 337 6.31 4.10 -11.20
CA THR A 337 7.08 4.95 -12.11
C THR A 337 6.20 5.94 -12.87
N LEU A 338 5.01 5.51 -13.30
CA LEU A 338 4.12 6.28 -14.19
C LEU A 338 3.08 7.11 -13.45
N SER A 339 2.72 6.72 -12.23
CA SER A 339 1.76 7.41 -11.37
C SER A 339 2.04 8.92 -11.30
N ASN A 340 1.02 9.72 -11.57
CA ASN A 340 1.05 11.19 -11.62
C ASN A 340 2.10 11.81 -12.56
N LYS A 341 2.72 11.05 -13.47
CA LYS A 341 3.65 11.64 -14.46
C LYS A 341 2.91 12.33 -15.60
N LYS A 342 1.71 11.86 -15.92
CA LYS A 342 0.77 12.42 -16.89
C LYS A 342 -0.66 12.15 -16.41
N LYS A 343 -1.61 12.97 -16.84
CA LYS A 343 -3.03 12.85 -16.47
C LYS A 343 -3.62 11.46 -16.74
N CYS A 344 -3.20 10.87 -17.87
CA CYS A 344 -3.68 9.59 -18.35
C CYS A 344 -3.12 8.36 -17.61
N PHE A 345 -2.23 8.53 -16.63
CA PHE A 345 -1.72 7.40 -15.86
C PHE A 345 -2.47 7.24 -14.56
N LEU A 346 -2.77 5.99 -14.22
CA LEU A 346 -3.46 5.65 -13.00
C LEU A 346 -2.66 6.10 -11.78
N GLN A 347 -3.33 6.82 -10.89
CA GLN A 347 -2.82 7.22 -9.60
C GLN A 347 -2.69 5.99 -8.70
N TYR A 348 -1.44 5.67 -8.37
CA TYR A 348 -1.07 4.57 -7.51
C TYR A 348 -0.90 5.03 -6.05
N TYR A 349 -1.57 4.37 -5.12
CA TYR A 349 -1.58 4.72 -3.70
C TYR A 349 -0.65 3.84 -2.87
N GLY A 350 -0.46 2.57 -3.24
CA GLY A 350 0.47 1.70 -2.54
C GLY A 350 0.30 0.23 -2.85
N VAL A 351 1.03 -0.59 -2.12
CA VAL A 351 1.01 -2.03 -2.24
C VAL A 351 1.13 -2.67 -0.86
N VAL A 352 0.26 -3.64 -0.60
CA VAL A 352 0.29 -4.40 0.64
C VAL A 352 0.47 -5.88 0.29
N VAL A 353 1.37 -6.54 1.00
CA VAL A 353 1.59 -7.98 0.89
C VAL A 353 1.06 -8.61 2.15
N ASN A 354 0.12 -9.54 2.02
CA ASN A 354 -0.38 -10.32 3.13
C ASN A 354 -0.37 -11.80 2.75
N GLU A 355 0.43 -12.61 3.46
CA GLU A 355 0.65 -14.03 3.18
C GLU A 355 0.97 -14.29 1.69
N ASN A 356 0.07 -14.97 0.99
CA ASN A 356 0.17 -15.34 -0.41
C ASN A 356 -0.62 -14.39 -1.33
N SER A 357 -0.94 -13.19 -0.86
CA SER A 357 -1.72 -12.20 -1.60
C SER A 357 -0.97 -10.86 -1.72
N LEU A 358 -1.04 -10.27 -2.91
CA LEU A 358 -0.54 -8.93 -3.23
C LEU A 358 -1.72 -8.03 -3.55
N TYR A 359 -1.84 -6.94 -2.80
CA TYR A 359 -2.88 -5.93 -2.93
C TYR A 359 -2.25 -4.69 -3.56
N ILE A 360 -2.63 -4.36 -4.78
CA ILE A 360 -2.21 -3.14 -5.47
C ILE A 360 -3.35 -2.14 -5.35
N ILE A 361 -3.08 -0.98 -4.74
CA ILE A 361 -4.09 0.03 -4.42
C ILE A 361 -3.92 1.24 -5.34
N THR A 362 -4.98 1.60 -6.04
CA THR A 362 -4.99 2.67 -7.06
C THR A 362 -6.26 3.51 -6.97
N GLU A 363 -6.32 4.62 -7.70
CA GLU A 363 -7.58 5.33 -7.94
C GLU A 363 -8.63 4.39 -8.58
N CYS A 364 -9.90 4.67 -8.29
CA CYS A 364 -11.01 3.89 -8.79
C CYS A 364 -11.49 4.41 -10.15
N CYS A 365 -11.57 3.52 -11.14
CA CYS A 365 -12.20 3.78 -12.43
C CYS A 365 -13.62 3.20 -12.48
N GLU A 366 -14.48 3.77 -13.31
CA GLU A 366 -15.88 3.36 -13.42
C GLU A 366 -16.15 2.42 -14.60
N ARG A 367 -15.57 2.73 -15.76
CA ARG A 367 -15.88 2.03 -17.01
C ARG A 367 -14.68 1.99 -17.94
N THR A 368 -14.57 0.93 -18.73
CA THR A 368 -13.55 0.84 -19.79
C THR A 368 -13.99 1.64 -21.02
N LEU A 369 -13.02 1.98 -21.88
CA LEU A 369 -13.29 2.55 -23.19
C LEU A 369 -14.07 1.56 -24.07
N TYR A 370 -13.86 0.25 -23.88
CA TYR A 370 -14.66 -0.78 -24.53
C TYR A 370 -16.15 -0.70 -24.13
N ASP A 371 -16.44 -0.58 -22.84
CA ASP A 371 -17.81 -0.49 -22.33
C ASP A 371 -18.50 0.80 -22.80
N ASP A 372 -17.75 1.91 -22.85
CA ASP A 372 -18.27 3.18 -23.36
C ASP A 372 -18.57 3.12 -24.86
N MET A 373 -17.65 2.59 -25.66
CA MET A 373 -17.88 2.38 -27.10
C MET A 373 -19.09 1.47 -27.32
N THR A 374 -19.24 0.40 -26.53
CA THR A 374 -20.37 -0.54 -26.63
C THR A 374 -21.69 0.15 -26.28
N THR A 375 -21.72 0.90 -25.18
CA THR A 375 -22.88 1.68 -24.73
C THR A 375 -23.27 2.72 -25.78
N ARG A 376 -22.30 3.50 -26.26
CA ARG A 376 -22.50 4.52 -27.30
C ARG A 376 -22.96 3.94 -28.64
N LYS A 377 -22.43 2.78 -29.04
CA LYS A 377 -22.90 2.08 -30.24
C LYS A 377 -24.36 1.65 -30.10
N ARG A 378 -24.71 1.04 -28.96
CA ARG A 378 -26.10 0.63 -28.65
C ARG A 378 -27.05 1.82 -28.65
N ASP A 379 -26.63 2.93 -28.06
CA ASP A 379 -27.45 4.13 -27.90
C ASP A 379 -27.40 5.06 -29.13
N ASN A 380 -26.74 4.62 -30.22
CA ASN A 380 -26.49 5.38 -31.45
C ASN A 380 -25.93 6.80 -31.19
N ARG A 381 -25.03 6.92 -30.22
CA ARG A 381 -24.41 8.17 -29.76
C ARG A 381 -22.89 8.13 -29.97
N PRO A 382 -22.41 8.24 -31.22
CA PRO A 382 -20.98 8.24 -31.49
C PRO A 382 -20.26 9.39 -30.79
N TYR A 383 -18.95 9.25 -30.61
CA TYR A 383 -18.14 10.34 -30.06
C TYR A 383 -18.11 11.52 -31.04
N SER A 384 -18.27 12.73 -30.51
CA SER A 384 -18.00 13.96 -31.23
C SER A 384 -16.55 14.01 -31.74
N GLY A 385 -16.27 14.85 -32.73
CA GLY A 385 -14.90 15.05 -33.21
C GLY A 385 -13.96 15.50 -32.09
N GLU A 386 -14.42 16.39 -31.21
CA GLU A 386 -13.66 16.88 -30.07
C GLU A 386 -13.36 15.78 -29.04
N GLU A 387 -14.37 14.98 -28.65
CA GLU A 387 -14.16 13.84 -27.74
C GLU A 387 -13.12 12.86 -28.32
N ARG A 388 -13.23 12.53 -29.62
CA ARG A 388 -12.27 11.65 -30.31
C ARG A 388 -10.86 12.23 -30.25
N LEU A 389 -10.70 13.51 -30.60
CA LEU A 389 -9.40 14.18 -30.60
C LEU A 389 -8.79 14.30 -29.21
N ASN A 390 -9.59 14.55 -28.18
CA ASN A 390 -9.11 14.61 -26.79
C ASN A 390 -8.57 13.25 -26.34
N ILE A 391 -9.31 12.17 -26.59
CA ILE A 391 -8.86 10.79 -26.30
C ILE A 391 -7.56 10.48 -27.07
N ILE A 392 -7.51 10.78 -28.37
CA ILE A 392 -6.34 10.51 -29.21
C ILE A 392 -5.11 11.26 -28.71
N LYS A 393 -5.22 12.57 -28.45
CA LYS A 393 -4.11 13.40 -27.98
C LYS A 393 -3.59 12.92 -26.63
N GLU A 394 -4.49 12.61 -25.69
CA GLU A 394 -4.13 12.15 -24.36
C GLU A 394 -3.43 10.77 -24.40
N LEU A 395 -3.92 9.83 -25.21
CA LEU A 395 -3.28 8.52 -25.38
C LEU A 395 -1.92 8.62 -26.09
N LEU A 396 -1.79 9.49 -27.12
CA LEU A 396 -0.51 9.73 -27.79
C LEU A 396 0.54 10.34 -26.85
N ASP A 397 0.14 11.27 -25.97
CA ASP A 397 1.04 11.85 -24.96
C ASP A 397 1.44 10.80 -23.90
N GLY A 398 0.48 10.00 -23.42
CA GLY A 398 0.72 8.93 -22.46
C GLY A 398 1.69 7.85 -22.98
N PHE A 399 1.34 7.21 -24.10
CA PHE A 399 2.21 6.17 -24.68
C PHE A 399 3.51 6.75 -25.24
N GLY A 400 3.50 8.01 -25.69
CA GLY A 400 4.72 8.76 -26.02
C GLY A 400 5.65 8.92 -24.81
N TYR A 401 5.10 9.24 -23.64
CA TYR A 401 5.86 9.32 -22.39
C TYR A 401 6.43 7.95 -21.99
N MET A 402 5.63 6.88 -22.00
CA MET A 402 6.13 5.51 -21.71
C MET A 402 7.29 5.14 -22.65
N SER A 403 7.12 5.37 -23.95
CA SER A 403 8.15 5.10 -24.95
C SER A 403 9.42 5.91 -24.71
N SER A 404 9.32 7.16 -24.25
CA SER A 404 10.48 7.99 -23.88
C SER A 404 11.26 7.45 -22.66
N LYS A 405 10.61 6.65 -21.82
CA LYS A 405 11.21 5.93 -20.69
C LYS A 405 11.64 4.51 -21.05
N LYS A 406 11.62 4.15 -22.34
CA LYS A 406 11.88 2.78 -22.83
C LYS A 406 10.96 1.73 -22.19
N MET A 407 9.76 2.15 -21.81
CA MET A 407 8.69 1.28 -21.32
C MET A 407 7.67 1.09 -22.43
N TYR A 408 7.31 -0.15 -22.72
CA TYR A 408 6.34 -0.51 -23.74
C TYR A 408 5.22 -1.32 -23.10
N HIS A 409 3.96 -0.99 -23.39
CA HIS A 409 2.80 -1.53 -22.68
C HIS A 409 2.45 -2.96 -23.10
N GLN A 410 2.57 -3.28 -24.40
CA GLN A 410 2.38 -4.60 -25.01
C GLN A 410 0.98 -5.22 -24.92
N ASP A 411 0.02 -4.56 -24.27
CA ASP A 411 -1.39 -4.99 -24.19
C ASP A 411 -2.32 -3.77 -24.33
N ILE A 412 -2.04 -2.91 -25.31
CA ILE A 412 -2.86 -1.74 -25.62
C ILE A 412 -4.16 -2.22 -26.29
N LYS A 413 -5.28 -2.03 -25.60
CA LYS A 413 -6.63 -2.36 -26.05
C LYS A 413 -7.67 -1.51 -25.32
N PRO A 414 -8.91 -1.38 -25.83
CA PRO A 414 -9.92 -0.53 -25.20
C PRO A 414 -10.33 -0.96 -23.78
N GLN A 415 -10.11 -2.23 -23.40
CA GLN A 415 -10.35 -2.71 -22.03
C GLN A 415 -9.32 -2.17 -21.02
N ASN A 416 -8.10 -1.84 -21.48
CA ASN A 416 -7.01 -1.33 -20.64
C ASN A 416 -6.93 0.21 -20.64
N ILE A 417 -7.95 0.87 -21.17
CA ILE A 417 -8.14 2.31 -21.12
C ILE A 417 -9.47 2.52 -20.43
N MET A 418 -9.49 3.25 -19.32
CA MET A 418 -10.67 3.45 -18.49
C MET A 418 -10.97 4.92 -18.29
N PHE A 419 -12.14 5.20 -17.75
CA PHE A 419 -12.54 6.52 -17.28
C PHE A 419 -12.82 6.49 -15.78
N THR A 420 -12.35 7.51 -15.05
CA THR A 420 -12.76 7.79 -13.66
C THR A 420 -14.20 8.30 -13.62
N GLY A 421 -14.78 8.41 -12.42
CA GLY A 421 -16.10 9.02 -12.25
C GLY A 421 -16.17 10.50 -12.62
N GLN A 422 -15.02 11.18 -12.66
CA GLN A 422 -14.88 12.54 -13.16
C GLN A 422 -14.69 12.58 -14.70
N GLY A 423 -14.71 11.43 -15.37
CA GLY A 423 -14.53 11.33 -16.83
C GLY A 423 -13.08 11.46 -17.28
N GLU A 424 -12.10 11.32 -16.38
CA GLU A 424 -10.68 11.36 -16.75
C GLU A 424 -10.23 10.03 -17.35
N LEU A 425 -9.52 10.07 -18.47
CA LEU A 425 -8.97 8.88 -19.11
C LEU A 425 -7.79 8.33 -18.28
N LYS A 426 -7.73 7.02 -18.08
CA LYS A 426 -6.65 6.32 -17.37
C LYS A 426 -6.20 5.07 -18.12
N ILE A 427 -4.89 4.91 -18.30
CA ILE A 427 -4.25 3.71 -18.82
C ILE A 427 -4.00 2.77 -17.64
N ILE A 428 -4.41 1.51 -17.78
CA ILE A 428 -4.35 0.49 -16.73
C ILE A 428 -3.68 -0.80 -17.23
N ASP A 429 -3.46 -1.73 -16.30
CA ASP A 429 -2.96 -3.10 -16.54
C ASP A 429 -1.54 -3.15 -17.14
N PHE A 430 -0.55 -2.93 -16.28
CA PHE A 430 0.87 -2.89 -16.65
C PHE A 430 1.58 -4.25 -16.54
N ASN A 431 0.83 -5.35 -16.45
CA ASN A 431 1.38 -6.70 -16.31
C ASN A 431 2.28 -7.17 -17.44
N SER A 432 2.01 -6.68 -18.66
CA SER A 432 2.77 -7.05 -19.86
C SER A 432 3.85 -6.03 -20.22
N VAL A 433 4.09 -5.04 -19.36
CA VAL A 433 5.08 -4.00 -19.66
C VAL A 433 6.46 -4.61 -19.85
N VAL A 434 7.11 -4.20 -20.93
CA VAL A 434 8.51 -4.50 -21.22
C VAL A 434 9.33 -3.24 -20.99
N ILE A 435 10.39 -3.36 -20.20
CA ILE A 435 11.38 -2.30 -19.98
C ILE A 435 12.64 -2.68 -20.75
N ASP A 436 12.96 -1.87 -21.75
CA ASP A 436 14.05 -2.13 -22.67
C ASP A 436 15.36 -1.50 -22.16
N SER A 437 16.29 -2.37 -21.73
CA SER A 437 17.64 -2.01 -21.28
C SER A 437 18.65 -1.88 -22.42
N GLY A 438 18.30 -2.18 -23.68
CA GLY A 438 19.18 -2.18 -24.85
C GLY A 438 18.61 -3.02 -26.00
N ASP A 439 18.74 -2.52 -27.24
CA ASP A 439 18.03 -2.99 -28.44
C ASP A 439 18.00 -4.53 -28.59
N ASN A 440 16.77 -5.06 -28.69
CA ASN A 440 16.34 -6.47 -28.85
C ASN A 440 16.02 -7.22 -27.55
N SER A 441 14.93 -6.85 -26.88
CA SER A 441 14.35 -7.71 -25.85
C SER A 441 13.71 -8.94 -26.47
N GLU A 442 14.16 -10.12 -26.03
CA GLU A 442 13.61 -11.41 -26.41
C GLU A 442 12.20 -11.59 -25.85
N ILE A 443 11.29 -12.20 -26.62
CA ILE A 443 9.97 -12.57 -26.10
C ILE A 443 10.13 -13.60 -25.00
N ASN A 444 9.64 -13.28 -23.80
CA ASN A 444 9.45 -14.29 -22.77
C ASN A 444 8.15 -15.06 -23.09
N ALA A 445 8.26 -16.31 -23.55
CA ALA A 445 7.13 -17.13 -23.99
C ALA A 445 6.02 -17.30 -22.91
N LYS A 446 6.36 -17.10 -21.62
CA LYS A 446 5.38 -17.07 -20.51
C LYS A 446 4.51 -15.80 -20.46
N MET A 447 4.96 -14.67 -21.02
CA MET A 447 4.15 -13.43 -21.11
C MET A 447 3.26 -13.42 -22.36
N ALA A 448 3.69 -14.11 -23.41
CA ALA A 448 3.07 -14.10 -24.73
C ALA A 448 1.70 -14.81 -24.78
N SER A 449 1.37 -15.63 -23.78
CA SER A 449 0.09 -16.36 -23.67
C SER A 449 -1.05 -15.56 -23.05
N LYS A 450 -0.82 -14.34 -22.53
CA LYS A 450 -1.80 -13.57 -21.75
C LYS A 450 -2.53 -12.45 -22.51
N GLY A 451 -2.04 -12.01 -23.66
CA GLY A 451 -2.65 -10.90 -24.42
C GLY A 451 -3.86 -11.31 -25.28
N ASN A 452 -4.80 -10.39 -25.52
CA ASN A 452 -5.89 -10.63 -26.47
C ASN A 452 -5.35 -10.55 -27.90
N LYS A 453 -5.27 -11.72 -28.57
CA LYS A 453 -4.74 -11.87 -29.94
C LYS A 453 -5.39 -10.93 -30.97
N SER A 454 -6.60 -10.43 -30.73
CA SER A 454 -7.32 -9.53 -31.64
C SER A 454 -6.72 -8.12 -31.73
N TRP A 455 -5.87 -7.75 -30.76
CA TRP A 455 -5.26 -6.41 -30.68
C TRP A 455 -3.76 -6.40 -30.97
N MET A 456 -3.13 -7.59 -31.09
CA MET A 456 -1.70 -7.73 -31.31
C MET A 456 -1.29 -7.26 -32.71
N SER A 457 -0.04 -6.82 -32.85
CA SER A 457 0.52 -6.51 -34.17
C SER A 457 0.78 -7.79 -35.00
N PRO A 458 0.81 -7.69 -36.35
CA PRO A 458 1.03 -8.84 -37.22
C PRO A 458 2.35 -9.58 -36.92
N GLU A 459 3.43 -8.84 -36.64
CA GLU A 459 4.73 -9.41 -36.31
C GLU A 459 4.72 -10.14 -34.96
N TYR A 460 3.92 -9.66 -34.00
CA TYR A 460 3.76 -10.31 -32.70
C TYR A 460 2.97 -11.62 -32.84
N LEU A 461 1.89 -11.61 -33.62
CA LEU A 461 1.15 -12.83 -33.95
C LEU A 461 2.01 -13.86 -34.66
N LYS A 462 2.81 -13.44 -35.64
CA LYS A 462 3.74 -14.31 -36.36
C LYS A 462 4.76 -14.93 -35.41
N ALA A 463 5.31 -14.13 -34.51
CA ALA A 463 6.24 -14.59 -33.49
C ALA A 463 5.65 -15.67 -32.56
N LEU A 464 4.36 -15.58 -32.21
CA LEU A 464 3.67 -16.60 -31.41
C LEU A 464 3.48 -17.95 -32.14
N MET A 465 3.54 -17.95 -33.48
CA MET A 465 3.34 -19.16 -34.29
C MET A 465 4.64 -19.92 -34.58
N ILE A 466 5.80 -19.34 -34.26
CA ILE A 466 7.11 -19.94 -34.55
C ILE A 466 7.44 -20.98 -33.46
N ASN A 467 7.32 -22.27 -33.80
CA ASN A 467 7.78 -23.41 -32.98
C ASN A 467 9.30 -23.65 -33.12
N SER A 468 10.13 -22.61 -32.98
CA SER A 468 11.57 -22.73 -33.15
C SER A 468 12.33 -22.35 -31.88
N ASN A 469 13.50 -22.98 -31.67
CA ASN A 469 14.42 -22.61 -30.59
C ASN A 469 15.01 -21.20 -30.74
N GLN A 470 14.75 -20.50 -31.85
CA GLN A 470 15.11 -19.10 -32.05
C GLN A 470 13.96 -18.21 -31.57
N LYS A 471 14.25 -17.33 -30.61
CA LYS A 471 13.30 -16.33 -30.13
C LYS A 471 13.17 -15.21 -31.17
N PRO A 472 11.99 -14.97 -31.75
CA PRO A 472 11.81 -13.88 -32.70
C PRO A 472 12.00 -12.53 -32.01
N VAL A 473 12.70 -11.62 -32.67
CA VAL A 473 12.94 -10.25 -32.21
C VAL A 473 11.74 -9.38 -32.56
N ILE A 474 11.03 -8.88 -31.55
CA ILE A 474 9.91 -7.95 -31.73
C ILE A 474 10.37 -6.53 -31.42
N LYS A 475 10.02 -5.61 -32.32
CA LYS A 475 10.17 -4.17 -32.06
C LYS A 475 9.00 -3.68 -31.22
N HIS A 476 9.05 -3.92 -29.90
CA HIS A 476 7.99 -3.62 -28.94
C HIS A 476 7.39 -2.22 -29.10
N LYS A 477 8.24 -1.19 -29.28
CA LYS A 477 7.82 0.20 -29.53
C LYS A 477 6.94 0.38 -30.78
N LYS A 478 7.17 -0.41 -31.83
CA LYS A 478 6.40 -0.37 -33.09
C LYS A 478 5.14 -1.22 -33.00
N SER A 479 5.17 -2.28 -32.20
CA SER A 479 3.99 -3.10 -31.90
C SER A 479 2.94 -2.25 -31.17
N ASP A 480 3.33 -1.51 -30.12
CA ASP A 480 2.40 -0.64 -29.39
C ASP A 480 1.75 0.43 -30.28
N VAL A 481 2.49 0.98 -31.26
CA VAL A 481 1.95 1.94 -32.23
C VAL A 481 0.83 1.32 -33.05
N PHE A 482 0.99 0.07 -33.49
CA PHE A 482 -0.04 -0.64 -34.24
C PHE A 482 -1.28 -0.91 -33.38
N CYS A 483 -1.08 -1.41 -32.15
CA CYS A 483 -2.16 -1.69 -31.21
C CYS A 483 -3.00 -0.42 -30.93
N LEU A 484 -2.34 0.73 -30.70
CA LEU A 484 -3.04 2.00 -30.51
C LEU A 484 -3.77 2.46 -31.80
N GLY A 485 -3.22 2.17 -32.98
CA GLY A 485 -3.88 2.43 -34.25
C GLY A 485 -5.21 1.68 -34.38
N LEU A 486 -5.28 0.42 -33.90
CA LEU A 486 -6.53 -0.35 -33.85
C LEU A 486 -7.53 0.27 -32.88
N VAL A 487 -7.07 0.75 -31.72
CA VAL A 487 -7.94 1.44 -30.74
C VAL A 487 -8.56 2.68 -31.37
N PHE A 488 -7.75 3.49 -32.08
CA PHE A 488 -8.25 4.66 -32.80
C PHE A 488 -9.22 4.26 -33.89
N LEU A 489 -8.92 3.26 -34.73
CA LEU A 489 -9.86 2.80 -35.75
C LEU A 489 -11.21 2.37 -35.14
N LYS A 490 -11.19 1.63 -34.02
CA LYS A 490 -12.44 1.24 -33.34
C LYS A 490 -13.16 2.43 -32.71
N LEU A 491 -12.45 3.45 -32.24
CA LEU A 491 -13.03 4.69 -31.71
C LEU A 491 -13.87 5.45 -32.76
N PHE A 492 -13.43 5.42 -34.02
CA PHE A 492 -14.16 6.04 -35.13
C PHE A 492 -15.31 5.19 -35.65
N THR A 493 -15.13 3.87 -35.71
CA THR A 493 -16.00 3.01 -36.53
C THR A 493 -16.93 2.13 -35.70
N PHE A 494 -16.59 1.86 -34.43
CA PHE A 494 -17.18 0.82 -33.59
C PHE A 494 -17.24 -0.59 -34.23
N GLU A 495 -16.50 -0.82 -35.32
CA GLU A 495 -16.46 -2.08 -36.05
C GLU A 495 -15.78 -3.17 -35.23
N ASP A 496 -16.16 -4.43 -35.44
CA ASP A 496 -15.41 -5.55 -34.92
C ASP A 496 -14.16 -5.77 -35.78
N LEU A 497 -12.99 -5.65 -35.15
CA LEU A 497 -11.69 -5.76 -35.81
C LEU A 497 -11.08 -7.16 -35.62
N THR A 498 -11.82 -8.11 -35.05
CA THR A 498 -11.33 -9.47 -34.79
C THR A 498 -10.78 -10.11 -36.08
N GLY A 499 -9.51 -10.53 -36.02
CA GLY A 499 -8.79 -11.14 -37.13
C GLY A 499 -8.24 -10.17 -38.18
N LYS A 500 -8.62 -8.88 -38.16
CA LYS A 500 -8.15 -7.88 -39.14
C LYS A 500 -6.70 -7.45 -38.93
N ASN A 501 -6.10 -7.81 -37.80
CA ASN A 501 -4.72 -7.58 -37.46
C ASN A 501 -3.74 -8.65 -38.02
N GLN A 502 -4.23 -9.55 -38.87
CA GLN A 502 -3.41 -10.56 -39.54
C GLN A 502 -2.87 -10.03 -40.88
N GLU A 503 -1.70 -10.53 -41.29
CA GLU A 503 -1.02 -10.13 -42.54
C GLU A 503 -1.92 -10.30 -43.78
N ASN A 504 -2.68 -11.40 -43.85
CA ASN A 504 -3.63 -11.70 -44.93
C ASN A 504 -4.88 -10.79 -44.94
N SER A 505 -5.15 -10.07 -43.86
CA SER A 505 -6.34 -9.23 -43.69
C SER A 505 -6.02 -7.73 -43.72
N ASN A 506 -4.76 -7.37 -44.00
CA ASN A 506 -4.27 -5.99 -43.95
C ASN A 506 -4.97 -5.08 -44.97
N GLU A 507 -5.24 -5.55 -46.19
CA GLU A 507 -5.96 -4.75 -47.21
C GLU A 507 -7.37 -4.39 -46.75
N GLU A 508 -8.07 -5.33 -46.11
CA GLU A 508 -9.40 -5.09 -45.55
C GLU A 508 -9.35 -4.10 -44.39
N LEU A 509 -8.37 -4.22 -43.50
CA LEU A 509 -8.15 -3.28 -42.40
C LEU A 509 -7.94 -1.84 -42.93
N LEU A 510 -7.06 -1.67 -43.93
CA LEU A 510 -6.81 -0.36 -44.54
C LEU A 510 -8.03 0.18 -45.28
N LYS A 511 -8.83 -0.68 -45.92
CA LYS A 511 -10.09 -0.29 -46.55
C LYS A 511 -11.11 0.23 -45.52
N ILE A 512 -11.18 -0.36 -44.33
CA ILE A 512 -12.04 0.15 -43.24
C ILE A 512 -11.59 1.56 -42.85
N VAL A 513 -10.28 1.78 -42.69
CA VAL A 513 -9.73 3.11 -42.37
C VAL A 513 -10.12 4.15 -43.43
N ASP A 514 -9.92 3.81 -44.71
CA ASP A 514 -10.17 4.71 -45.84
C ASP A 514 -11.66 5.08 -45.98
N THR A 515 -12.54 4.09 -45.81
CA THR A 515 -13.98 4.24 -46.10
C THR A 515 -14.82 4.67 -44.90
N LYS A 516 -14.36 4.45 -43.66
CA LYS A 516 -15.17 4.67 -42.45
C LYS A 516 -14.67 5.79 -41.54
N ILE A 517 -13.45 6.30 -41.74
CA ILE A 517 -12.96 7.47 -41.01
C ILE A 517 -13.26 8.72 -41.83
N ASP A 518 -14.10 9.58 -41.28
CA ASP A 518 -14.54 10.85 -41.89
C ASP A 518 -13.56 12.01 -41.68
N HIS A 519 -12.70 11.91 -40.66
CA HIS A 519 -11.75 12.96 -40.29
C HIS A 519 -10.37 12.74 -40.91
N GLU A 520 -10.07 13.45 -42.02
CA GLU A 520 -8.86 13.26 -42.83
C GLU A 520 -7.54 13.31 -42.05
N PRO A 521 -7.28 14.29 -41.16
CA PRO A 521 -6.05 14.29 -40.35
C PRO A 521 -5.86 13.02 -39.51
N CYS A 522 -6.96 12.47 -39.00
CA CYS A 522 -6.92 11.26 -38.19
C CYS A 522 -6.76 10.01 -39.07
N LYS A 523 -7.46 9.97 -40.22
CA LYS A 523 -7.33 8.90 -41.21
C LYS A 523 -5.87 8.71 -41.62
N GLU A 524 -5.20 9.78 -42.01
CA GLU A 524 -3.82 9.73 -42.49
C GLU A 524 -2.84 9.19 -41.45
N VAL A 525 -2.97 9.61 -40.17
CA VAL A 525 -2.08 9.10 -39.12
C VAL A 525 -2.41 7.67 -38.73
N ILE A 526 -3.69 7.28 -38.70
CA ILE A 526 -4.13 5.91 -38.40
C ILE A 526 -3.61 4.94 -39.48
N LEU A 527 -3.67 5.30 -40.77
CA LEU A 527 -3.08 4.52 -41.87
C LEU A 527 -1.59 4.24 -41.65
N LYS A 528 -0.83 5.25 -41.18
CA LYS A 528 0.60 5.10 -40.89
C LYS A 528 0.86 4.23 -39.65
N MET A 529 0.03 4.34 -38.63
CA MET A 529 0.14 3.51 -37.41
C MET A 529 -0.15 2.04 -37.70
N LEU A 530 -1.10 1.75 -38.60
CA LEU A 530 -1.52 0.41 -39.01
C LEU A 530 -0.68 -0.19 -40.16
N ASN A 531 0.48 0.38 -40.48
CA ASN A 531 1.33 -0.16 -41.54
C ASN A 531 1.78 -1.59 -41.20
N LEU A 532 1.69 -2.52 -42.16
CA LEU A 532 2.12 -3.90 -41.96
C LEU A 532 3.61 -3.99 -41.58
N ASP A 533 4.47 -3.17 -42.19
CA ASP A 533 5.90 -3.09 -41.89
C ASP A 533 6.14 -2.25 -40.62
N PRO A 534 6.65 -2.84 -39.53
CA PRO A 534 6.92 -2.11 -38.28
C PRO A 534 7.90 -0.94 -38.44
N GLU A 535 8.81 -0.99 -39.41
CA GLU A 535 9.78 0.09 -39.63
C GLU A 535 9.13 1.36 -40.18
N LYS A 536 8.10 1.18 -41.01
CA LYS A 536 7.35 2.28 -41.62
C LYS A 536 6.38 2.93 -40.62
N ARG A 537 6.06 2.27 -39.51
CA ARG A 537 5.22 2.86 -38.46
C ARG A 537 5.95 4.04 -37.79
N PRO A 538 5.32 5.21 -37.65
CA PRO A 538 5.90 6.35 -36.93
C PRO A 538 6.07 6.06 -35.44
N SER A 539 6.81 6.91 -34.71
CA SER A 539 6.75 6.92 -33.23
C SER A 539 5.52 7.70 -32.76
N PHE A 540 5.04 7.46 -31.53
CA PHE A 540 3.94 8.24 -30.94
C PHE A 540 4.18 9.75 -31.01
N LYS A 541 5.41 10.20 -30.71
CA LYS A 541 5.81 11.61 -30.83
C LYS A 541 5.64 12.14 -32.26
N LYS A 542 6.04 11.35 -33.27
CA LYS A 542 5.91 11.75 -34.67
C LYS A 542 4.44 11.79 -35.10
N VAL A 543 3.61 10.85 -34.63
CA VAL A 543 2.16 10.87 -34.85
C VAL A 543 1.52 12.13 -34.26
N ALA A 544 1.86 12.46 -33.01
CA ALA A 544 1.31 13.63 -32.33
C ALA A 544 1.66 14.95 -33.05
N ILE A 545 2.93 15.09 -33.47
CA ILE A 545 3.40 16.27 -34.23
C ILE A 545 2.66 16.36 -35.58
N GLU A 546 2.57 15.26 -36.31
CA GLU A 546 1.91 15.24 -37.62
C GLU A 546 0.41 15.56 -37.51
N LEU A 547 -0.28 14.97 -36.53
CA LEU A 547 -1.68 15.25 -36.28
C LEU A 547 -1.89 16.73 -35.92
N ALA A 548 -1.06 17.30 -35.04
CA ALA A 548 -1.16 18.70 -34.65
C ALA A 548 -0.95 19.65 -35.84
N ALA A 549 0.04 19.39 -36.69
CA ALA A 549 0.30 20.18 -37.89
C ALA A 549 -0.90 20.16 -38.85
N ARG A 550 -1.56 19.01 -39.01
CA ARG A 550 -2.71 18.85 -39.89
C ARG A 550 -3.95 19.58 -39.38
N LEU A 551 -4.21 19.48 -38.07
CA LEU A 551 -5.29 20.22 -37.42
C LEU A 551 -5.08 21.75 -37.55
N MET A 552 -3.83 22.23 -37.46
CA MET A 552 -3.53 23.66 -37.69
C MET A 552 -3.81 24.10 -39.13
N ASN A 553 -3.53 23.23 -40.10
CA ASN A 553 -3.82 23.52 -41.52
C ASN A 553 -5.32 23.54 -41.81
N GLU A 554 -6.15 22.75 -41.11
CA GLU A 554 -7.61 22.83 -41.22
C GLU A 554 -8.19 24.12 -40.62
N MET A 555 -7.51 24.70 -39.63
CA MET A 555 -7.93 25.95 -38.97
C MET A 555 -7.40 27.21 -39.67
N SER A 556 -6.55 27.05 -40.69
CA SER A 556 -6.01 28.16 -41.47
C SER A 556 -6.97 28.47 -42.63
N PRO A 557 -7.49 29.70 -42.75
CA PRO A 557 -8.53 30.07 -43.71
C PRO A 557 -8.13 29.93 -45.18
#